data_AF-A0A351WIT5-F1
#
_entry.id   AF-A0A351WIT5-F1
#
_cell.length_a   1.000
_cell.length_b   1.000
_cell.length_c   1.000
_cell.angle_alpha   90.00
_cell.angle_beta   90.00
_cell.angle_gamma   90.00
#
_symmetry.space_group_name_H-M   'P 1'
#
loop_
_entity.id
_entity.type
_entity.pdbx_description
1 polymer ?
#
loop_
_entity_poly.entity_id
_entity_poly.type
_entity_poly.pdbx_seq_one_letter_code
_entity_poly.pdbx_strand_id
1 'polypeptide(L)'
;MRVIRYAIAALLAGTLAARAGDTGTDPAHKYAWDENVGWLKFKGTSPDYGVRSMAFYTQPKGTPNWWLDYHGVNEDYDAGDDVPASDKYVMDTDPNVAGDYLRITSISNAPTGTDVAFTPASTRRYYTLTRRDDLTQGGWSSVADQVSVQYGIAGEKTMQDTNVASQAFYTVEVAVAP
;
A
#
# COMPACT_ATOMS: atom_id res chain seq x y z
N MET A 1 58.60 45.25 5.70
CA MET A 1 59.10 44.23 4.74
C MET A 1 58.59 42.87 5.21
N ARG A 2 57.53 42.34 4.57
CA ARG A 2 56.88 41.08 4.98
C ARG A 2 57.38 39.96 4.07
N VAL A 3 57.97 38.93 4.67
CA VAL A 3 58.43 37.72 3.97
C VAL A 3 57.24 36.76 3.87
N ILE A 4 56.80 36.45 2.65
CA ILE A 4 55.80 35.39 2.39
C ILE A 4 56.57 34.10 2.14
N ARG A 5 56.35 33.09 2.98
CA ARG A 5 56.91 31.74 2.80
C ARG A 5 55.80 30.84 2.24
N TYR A 6 56.03 30.26 1.07
CA TYR A 6 55.15 29.21 0.51
C TYR A 6 55.61 27.86 1.04
N ALA A 7 54.75 27.16 1.78
CA ALA A 7 54.93 25.76 2.11
C ALA A 7 54.00 24.95 1.20
N ILE A 8 54.59 24.13 0.32
CA ILE A 8 53.85 23.13 -0.46
C ILE A 8 53.62 21.93 0.45
N ALA A 9 52.39 21.71 0.89
CA ALA A 9 51.99 20.49 1.56
C ALA A 9 51.66 19.42 0.49
N ALA A 10 52.52 18.40 0.38
CA ALA A 10 52.20 17.21 -0.40
C ALA A 10 51.16 16.38 0.37
N LEU A 11 49.93 16.36 -0.12
CA LEU A 11 48.88 15.49 0.42
C LEU A 11 49.18 14.06 -0.06
N LEU A 12 49.67 13.19 0.82
CA LEU A 12 49.68 11.76 0.55
C LEU A 12 48.23 11.30 0.42
N ALA A 13 47.81 10.96 -0.80
CA ALA A 13 46.57 10.24 -1.04
C ALA A 13 46.70 8.84 -0.43
N GLY A 14 46.30 8.70 0.84
CA GLY A 14 46.07 7.39 1.45
C GLY A 14 44.98 6.68 0.67
N THR A 15 45.24 5.45 0.25
CA THR A 15 44.23 4.56 -0.32
C THR A 15 43.12 4.37 0.71
N LEU A 16 41.96 5.00 0.48
CA LEU A 16 40.73 4.66 1.18
C LEU A 16 40.35 3.24 0.75
N ALA A 17 40.64 2.25 1.59
CA ALA A 17 40.07 0.93 1.42
C ALA A 17 38.55 1.05 1.62
N ALA A 18 37.80 1.00 0.51
CA ALA A 18 36.37 0.83 0.56
C ALA A 18 36.08 -0.52 1.23
N ARG A 19 35.67 -0.50 2.50
CA ARG A 19 35.05 -1.66 3.14
C ARG A 19 33.60 -1.71 2.68
N ALA A 20 33.25 -2.70 1.88
CA ALA A 20 31.87 -3.10 1.72
C ALA A 20 31.42 -3.69 3.06
N GLY A 21 30.81 -2.86 3.90
CA GLY A 21 30.08 -3.36 5.06
C GLY A 21 28.82 -4.05 4.56
N ASP A 22 28.61 -5.29 4.98
CA ASP A 22 27.36 -5.99 4.76
C ASP A 22 26.24 -5.27 5.53
N THR A 23 25.38 -4.56 4.81
CA THR A 23 24.24 -3.82 5.38
C THR A 23 22.93 -4.60 5.27
N GLY A 24 22.96 -5.87 4.84
CA GLY A 24 21.75 -6.59 4.44
C GLY A 24 21.60 -8.01 5.00
N THR A 25 22.68 -8.64 5.47
CA THR A 25 22.58 -9.98 6.07
C THR A 25 22.13 -9.90 7.52
N ASP A 26 21.00 -10.54 7.85
CA ASP A 26 20.54 -10.73 9.23
C ASP A 26 21.66 -11.39 10.06
N PRO A 27 22.12 -10.78 11.17
CA PRO A 27 23.14 -11.36 12.02
C PRO A 27 22.79 -12.74 12.60
N ALA A 28 21.51 -13.07 12.69
CA ALA A 28 21.02 -14.36 13.19
C ALA A 28 20.86 -15.40 12.07
N HIS A 29 20.60 -14.98 10.83
CA HIS A 29 20.31 -15.87 9.70
C HIS A 29 21.19 -15.55 8.49
N LYS A 30 22.49 -15.84 8.62
CA LYS A 30 23.55 -15.39 7.69
C LYS A 30 23.77 -16.26 6.44
N TYR A 31 23.00 -17.33 6.29
CA TYR A 31 23.29 -18.37 5.32
C TYR A 31 22.11 -18.55 4.38
N ALA A 32 22.36 -18.35 3.08
CA ALA A 32 21.48 -18.79 2.00
C ALA A 32 22.17 -19.95 1.28
N TRP A 33 21.44 -21.03 1.03
CA TRP A 33 21.92 -22.21 0.32
C TRP A 33 21.01 -22.47 -0.87
N ASP A 34 21.60 -22.77 -2.02
CA ASP A 34 20.89 -23.32 -3.16
C ASP A 34 21.85 -24.22 -3.95
N GLU A 35 21.36 -25.37 -4.39
CA GLU A 35 22.12 -26.36 -5.14
C GLU A 35 21.80 -26.22 -6.63
N ASN A 36 22.82 -26.23 -7.49
CA ASN A 36 22.66 -26.20 -8.95
C ASN A 36 22.19 -24.84 -9.55
N VAL A 37 22.50 -23.72 -8.88
CA VAL A 37 22.09 -22.36 -9.31
C VAL A 37 22.86 -21.81 -10.52
N GLY A 38 23.94 -22.47 -10.93
CA GLY A 38 24.86 -21.93 -11.94
C GLY A 38 25.44 -20.57 -11.52
N TRP A 39 25.77 -19.73 -12.51
CA TRP A 39 26.31 -18.38 -12.27
C TRP A 39 25.19 -17.33 -12.31
N LEU A 40 25.00 -16.62 -11.20
CA LEU A 40 24.07 -15.49 -11.13
C LEU A 40 24.77 -14.18 -11.53
N LYS A 41 24.26 -13.48 -12.54
CA LYS A 41 24.79 -12.19 -13.00
C LYS A 41 23.88 -11.05 -12.52
N PHE A 42 24.32 -10.29 -11.52
CA PHE A 42 23.53 -9.18 -10.95
C PHE A 42 23.45 -7.92 -11.84
N LYS A 43 24.30 -7.82 -12.87
CA LYS A 43 24.35 -6.68 -13.79
C LYS A 43 24.68 -7.15 -15.20
N GLY A 44 23.68 -7.16 -16.07
CA GLY A 44 23.82 -7.41 -17.51
C GLY A 44 24.10 -6.15 -18.31
N THR A 45 24.57 -6.32 -19.55
CA THR A 45 24.38 -5.35 -20.63
C THR A 45 23.66 -6.11 -21.72
N SER A 46 22.41 -5.74 -21.98
CA SER A 46 21.47 -6.15 -23.04
C SER A 46 21.74 -7.47 -23.81
N PRO A 47 20.79 -8.44 -23.81
CA PRO A 47 19.49 -8.38 -23.14
C PRO A 47 19.65 -8.51 -21.61
N ASP A 48 19.00 -7.58 -20.90
CA ASP A 48 19.16 -7.42 -19.45
C ASP A 48 18.41 -8.52 -18.70
N TYR A 49 19.17 -9.43 -18.08
CA TYR A 49 18.66 -10.25 -16.98
C TYR A 49 19.25 -9.67 -15.68
N GLY A 50 18.45 -8.85 -15.00
CA GLY A 50 18.77 -8.31 -13.68
C GLY A 50 18.12 -9.16 -12.58
N VAL A 51 18.81 -9.30 -11.45
CA VAL A 51 18.24 -9.92 -10.25
C VAL A 51 17.43 -8.85 -9.52
N ARG A 52 16.10 -8.96 -9.50
CA ARG A 52 15.25 -8.10 -8.66
C ARG A 52 15.17 -8.72 -7.27
N SER A 53 15.78 -8.06 -6.27
CA SER A 53 15.50 -8.37 -4.87
C SER A 53 14.14 -7.78 -4.51
N MET A 54 13.10 -8.62 -4.44
CA MET A 54 11.79 -8.18 -3.97
C MET A 54 11.73 -8.40 -2.46
N ALA A 55 11.95 -7.34 -1.70
CA ALA A 55 11.77 -7.39 -0.26
C ALA A 55 10.27 -7.25 0.04
N PHE A 56 9.65 -8.31 0.54
CA PHE A 56 8.20 -8.35 0.87
C PHE A 56 7.83 -7.52 2.12
N TYR A 57 8.75 -6.73 2.66
CA TYR A 57 8.45 -5.88 3.81
C TYR A 57 7.43 -4.82 3.43
N THR A 58 6.49 -4.59 4.34
CA THR A 58 5.61 -3.43 4.30
C THR A 58 6.38 -2.20 4.76
N GLN A 59 6.08 -1.07 4.15
CA GLN A 59 6.49 0.25 4.62
C GLN A 59 5.71 0.63 5.90
N PRO A 60 6.07 1.72 6.61
CA PRO A 60 5.50 2.07 7.92
C PRO A 60 3.96 2.15 7.98
N LYS A 61 3.29 2.51 6.87
CA LYS A 61 1.82 2.55 6.79
C LYS A 61 1.19 1.23 6.35
N GLY A 62 1.97 0.16 6.22
CA GLY A 62 1.49 -1.18 5.89
C GLY A 62 1.45 -1.50 4.40
N THR A 63 1.94 -0.61 3.53
CA THR A 63 1.94 -0.84 2.07
C THR A 63 3.11 -1.72 1.67
N PRO A 64 2.90 -2.82 0.94
CA PRO A 64 4.00 -3.66 0.48
C PRO A 64 4.92 -2.93 -0.51
N ASN A 65 6.23 -3.08 -0.35
CA ASN A 65 7.22 -2.51 -1.25
C ASN A 65 7.05 -2.92 -2.72
N TRP A 66 6.65 -4.17 -2.96
CA TRP A 66 6.42 -4.66 -4.32
C TRP A 66 5.28 -3.91 -5.02
N TRP A 67 4.26 -3.49 -4.26
CA TRP A 67 3.11 -2.77 -4.80
C TRP A 67 3.51 -1.33 -5.14
N LEU A 68 4.23 -0.68 -4.23
CA LEU A 68 4.79 0.66 -4.44
C LEU A 68 5.74 0.71 -5.65
N ASP A 69 6.65 -0.26 -5.76
CA ASP A 69 7.60 -0.40 -6.88
C ASP A 69 6.87 -0.68 -8.20
N TYR A 70 5.83 -1.52 -8.19
CA TYR A 70 5.00 -1.79 -9.36
C TYR A 70 4.30 -0.52 -9.87
N HIS A 71 3.80 0.33 -8.98
CA HIS A 71 3.15 1.59 -9.33
C HIS A 71 4.11 2.77 -9.50
N GLY A 72 5.39 2.63 -9.14
CA GLY A 72 6.41 3.68 -9.22
C GLY A 72 6.21 4.82 -8.21
N VAL A 73 5.63 4.53 -7.05
CA VAL A 73 5.22 5.52 -6.03
C VAL A 73 5.81 5.21 -4.65
N ASN A 74 5.66 6.13 -3.68
CA ASN A 74 5.94 5.89 -2.26
C ASN A 74 4.62 5.95 -1.45
N GLU A 75 4.62 5.58 -0.16
CA GLU A 75 3.38 5.49 0.65
C GLU A 75 2.61 6.80 0.81
N ASP A 76 3.30 7.93 0.67
CA ASP A 76 2.76 9.28 0.80
C ASP A 76 2.41 9.90 -0.55
N TYR A 77 2.68 9.20 -1.65
CA TYR A 77 2.37 9.70 -2.99
C TYR A 77 0.87 9.93 -3.12
N ASP A 78 0.51 11.10 -3.62
CA ASP A 78 -0.86 11.52 -3.86
C ASP A 78 -0.92 12.11 -5.28
N ALA A 79 -1.92 11.67 -6.05
CA ALA A 79 -2.18 12.15 -7.41
C ALA A 79 -2.90 13.51 -7.43
N GLY A 80 -3.07 14.17 -6.27
CA GLY A 80 -3.74 15.45 -6.09
C GLY A 80 -5.20 15.33 -5.67
N ASP A 81 -5.60 14.21 -5.07
CA ASP A 81 -6.94 13.97 -4.55
C ASP A 81 -7.00 13.82 -3.02
N ASP A 82 -5.93 14.19 -2.32
CA ASP A 82 -5.77 14.08 -0.87
C ASP A 82 -5.91 12.63 -0.36
N VAL A 83 -5.63 11.65 -1.23
CA VAL A 83 -5.68 10.22 -0.89
C VAL A 83 -4.31 9.59 -1.17
N PRO A 84 -3.51 9.30 -0.13
CA PRO A 84 -2.16 8.76 -0.30
C PRO A 84 -2.19 7.32 -0.85
N ALA A 85 -1.10 6.91 -1.50
CA ALA A 85 -0.95 5.60 -2.10
C ALA A 85 -1.14 4.44 -1.10
N SER A 86 -0.81 4.67 0.17
CA SER A 86 -1.09 3.71 1.25
C SER A 86 -2.59 3.42 1.42
N ASP A 87 -3.45 4.43 1.33
CA ASP A 87 -4.90 4.25 1.40
C ASP A 87 -5.44 3.64 0.10
N LYS A 88 -4.89 4.03 -1.06
CA LYS A 88 -5.21 3.42 -2.37
C LYS A 88 -4.89 1.93 -2.40
N TYR A 89 -3.79 1.52 -1.78
CA TYR A 89 -3.46 0.10 -1.60
C TYR A 89 -4.55 -0.62 -0.81
N VAL A 90 -5.02 -0.05 0.31
CA VAL A 90 -6.11 -0.66 1.09
C VAL A 90 -7.40 -0.75 0.24
N MET A 91 -7.71 0.25 -0.57
CA MET A 91 -8.86 0.25 -1.48
C MET A 91 -8.73 -0.67 -2.70
N ASP A 92 -7.51 -1.16 -3.01
CA ASP A 92 -7.16 -1.88 -4.24
C ASP A 92 -7.41 -1.05 -5.52
N THR A 93 -7.09 0.25 -5.46
CA THR A 93 -7.21 1.21 -6.58
C THR A 93 -5.85 1.69 -7.09
N ASP A 94 -5.80 2.35 -8.25
CA ASP A 94 -4.55 2.84 -8.84
C ASP A 94 -4.10 4.16 -8.18
N PRO A 95 -2.94 4.19 -7.50
CA PRO A 95 -2.42 5.41 -6.88
C PRO A 95 -2.06 6.51 -7.86
N ASN A 96 -1.86 6.20 -9.15
CA ASN A 96 -1.50 7.20 -10.17
C ASN A 96 -2.72 7.88 -10.80
N VAL A 97 -3.95 7.47 -10.44
CA VAL A 97 -5.18 8.03 -10.99
C VAL A 97 -5.93 8.80 -9.91
N ALA A 98 -5.86 10.14 -9.98
CA ALA A 98 -6.66 11.00 -9.14
C ALA A 98 -8.16 10.67 -9.30
N GLY A 99 -8.86 10.52 -8.18
CA GLY A 99 -10.27 10.14 -8.17
C GLY A 99 -10.56 8.63 -8.18
N ASP A 100 -9.53 7.77 -8.29
CA ASP A 100 -9.71 6.31 -8.21
C ASP A 100 -9.70 5.83 -6.76
N TYR A 101 -10.88 5.83 -6.13
CA TYR A 101 -11.06 5.44 -4.73
C TYR A 101 -12.38 4.70 -4.53
N LEU A 102 -12.46 3.97 -3.42
CA LEU A 102 -13.70 3.36 -2.95
C LEU A 102 -14.75 4.42 -2.65
N ARG A 103 -15.95 4.26 -3.20
CA ARG A 103 -17.09 5.15 -2.92
C ARG A 103 -18.42 4.42 -2.96
N ILE A 104 -19.36 4.91 -2.15
CA ILE A 104 -20.77 4.57 -2.29
C ILE A 104 -21.30 5.24 -3.56
N THR A 105 -21.90 4.45 -4.45
CA THR A 105 -22.43 4.91 -5.74
C THR A 105 -23.93 5.15 -5.69
N SER A 106 -24.66 4.40 -4.88
CA SER A 106 -26.08 4.65 -4.65
C SER A 106 -26.56 4.12 -3.29
N ILE A 107 -27.63 4.73 -2.80
CA ILE A 107 -28.40 4.26 -1.65
C ILE A 107 -29.85 4.21 -2.11
N SER A 108 -30.50 3.05 -1.97
CA SER A 108 -31.88 2.86 -2.44
C SER A 108 -32.69 1.99 -1.48
N ASN A 109 -34.00 2.24 -1.45
CA ASN A 109 -34.93 1.38 -0.71
C ASN A 109 -35.04 0.01 -1.42
N ALA A 110 -34.92 -1.06 -0.64
CA ALA A 110 -35.16 -2.43 -1.06
C ALA A 110 -36.41 -2.99 -0.34
N PRO A 111 -37.03 -4.07 -0.84
CA PRO A 111 -38.23 -4.64 -0.19
C PRO A 111 -38.05 -5.03 1.28
N THR A 112 -36.81 -5.40 1.67
CA THR A 112 -36.46 -5.91 2.99
C THR A 112 -35.42 -5.06 3.73
N GLY A 113 -35.08 -3.87 3.23
CA GLY A 113 -34.03 -3.05 3.83
C GLY A 113 -33.61 -1.86 2.97
N THR A 114 -32.40 -1.35 3.23
CA THR A 114 -31.73 -0.34 2.40
C THR A 114 -30.54 -0.97 1.70
N ASP A 115 -30.48 -0.83 0.39
CA ASP A 115 -29.34 -1.25 -0.43
C ASP A 115 -28.33 -0.11 -0.50
N VAL A 116 -27.07 -0.44 -0.24
CA VAL A 116 -25.92 0.46 -0.35
C VAL A 116 -24.96 -0.12 -1.39
N ALA A 117 -24.96 0.49 -2.58
CA ALA A 117 -24.07 0.11 -3.67
C ALA A 117 -22.74 0.87 -3.58
N PHE A 118 -21.63 0.21 -3.90
CA PHE A 118 -20.30 0.81 -3.87
C PHE A 118 -19.36 0.21 -4.92
N THR A 119 -18.32 0.97 -5.27
CA THR A 119 -17.29 0.57 -6.23
C THR A 119 -15.95 1.26 -5.93
N PRO A 120 -14.81 0.65 -6.29
CA PRO A 120 -14.66 -0.75 -6.72
C PRO A 120 -14.65 -1.71 -5.53
N ALA A 121 -15.35 -2.85 -5.67
CA ALA A 121 -15.07 -4.01 -4.85
C ALA A 121 -13.98 -4.87 -5.52
N SER A 122 -13.00 -5.29 -4.74
CA SER A 122 -11.91 -6.18 -5.14
C SER A 122 -12.12 -7.57 -4.54
N THR A 123 -11.63 -8.59 -5.23
CA THR A 123 -11.62 -9.97 -4.72
C THR A 123 -10.59 -10.20 -3.62
N ARG A 124 -9.69 -9.25 -3.39
CA ARG A 124 -8.58 -9.34 -2.41
C ARG A 124 -8.81 -8.50 -1.15
N ARG A 125 -10.03 -7.99 -0.95
CA ARG A 125 -10.39 -7.11 0.16
C ARG A 125 -11.65 -7.60 0.86
N TYR A 126 -11.77 -7.20 2.10
CA TYR A 126 -12.91 -7.45 2.96
C TYR A 126 -13.63 -6.13 3.20
N TYR A 127 -14.95 -6.17 3.13
CA TYR A 127 -15.79 -5.00 3.22
C TYR A 127 -16.72 -5.11 4.42
N THR A 128 -16.90 -4.01 5.14
CA THR A 128 -17.85 -3.93 6.25
C THR A 128 -18.77 -2.74 6.03
N LEU A 129 -20.08 -2.99 6.01
CA LEU A 129 -21.08 -1.92 6.03
C LEU A 129 -21.24 -1.46 7.48
N THR A 130 -20.98 -0.18 7.72
CA THR A 130 -21.34 0.44 9.00
C THR A 130 -22.44 1.47 8.80
N ARG A 131 -23.27 1.62 9.84
CA ARG A 131 -24.37 2.56 9.88
C ARG A 131 -24.32 3.43 11.14
N ARG A 132 -25.00 4.56 11.06
CA ARG A 132 -25.41 5.39 12.21
C ARG A 132 -26.71 6.09 11.87
N ASP A 133 -27.48 6.44 12.90
CA ASP A 133 -28.81 7.02 12.70
C ASP A 133 -28.80 8.55 12.72
N ASP A 134 -27.75 9.18 13.27
CA ASP A 134 -27.66 10.64 13.41
C ASP A 134 -26.23 11.14 13.17
N LEU A 135 -26.08 12.16 12.30
CA LEU A 135 -24.90 13.03 12.05
C LEU A 135 -24.18 13.57 13.30
N THR A 136 -24.93 13.79 14.37
CA THR A 136 -24.54 14.61 15.51
C THR A 136 -24.43 13.82 16.81
N GLN A 137 -25.00 12.61 16.85
CA GLN A 137 -25.06 11.76 18.04
C GLN A 137 -24.78 10.29 17.70
N GLY A 138 -24.31 9.54 18.70
CA GLY A 138 -23.97 8.12 18.55
C GLY A 138 -22.67 7.85 17.80
N GLY A 139 -22.34 6.56 17.66
CA GLY A 139 -21.17 6.08 16.93
C GLY A 139 -21.56 5.27 15.71
N TRP A 140 -20.58 5.02 14.84
CA TRP A 140 -20.71 4.03 13.76
C TRP A 140 -20.81 2.63 14.36
N SER A 141 -21.69 1.80 13.79
CA SER A 141 -21.88 0.41 14.20
C SER A 141 -21.99 -0.48 12.97
N SER A 142 -21.45 -1.69 13.04
CA SER A 142 -21.51 -2.64 11.93
C SER A 142 -22.95 -3.13 11.70
N VAL A 143 -23.35 -3.23 10.44
CA VAL A 143 -24.62 -3.84 10.05
C VAL A 143 -24.48 -5.36 10.15
N ALA A 144 -25.46 -6.02 10.78
CA ALA A 144 -25.47 -7.47 10.93
C ALA A 144 -25.35 -8.16 9.56
N ASP A 145 -24.58 -9.26 9.51
CA ASP A 145 -24.29 -10.05 8.31
C ASP A 145 -23.55 -9.30 7.17
N GLN A 146 -23.15 -8.04 7.39
CA GLN A 146 -22.38 -7.22 6.45
C GLN A 146 -20.99 -6.87 7.00
N VAL A 147 -20.32 -7.83 7.66
CA VAL A 147 -19.01 -7.67 8.30
C VAL A 147 -17.97 -8.56 7.63
N SER A 148 -16.82 -7.98 7.28
CA SER A 148 -15.70 -8.66 6.63
C SER A 148 -16.14 -9.53 5.44
N VAL A 149 -17.05 -9.00 4.62
CA VAL A 149 -17.59 -9.66 3.44
C VAL A 149 -16.56 -9.58 2.31
N GLN A 150 -16.27 -10.72 1.68
CA GLN A 150 -15.41 -10.80 0.51
C GLN A 150 -16.23 -11.22 -0.71
N TYR A 151 -15.92 -10.66 -1.87
CA TYR A 151 -16.59 -10.99 -3.13
C TYR A 151 -15.68 -11.83 -4.03
N GLY A 152 -16.25 -12.83 -4.71
CA GLY A 152 -15.53 -13.68 -5.66
C GLY A 152 -15.23 -13.00 -7.01
N ILE A 153 -15.88 -11.86 -7.29
CA ILE A 153 -15.70 -11.08 -8.51
C ILE A 153 -15.56 -9.59 -8.19
N ALA A 154 -14.72 -8.90 -8.95
CA ALA A 154 -14.50 -7.45 -8.79
C ALA A 154 -15.66 -6.61 -9.35
N GLY A 155 -15.58 -5.29 -9.19
CA GLY A 155 -16.54 -4.30 -9.70
C GLY A 155 -17.59 -3.89 -8.67
N GLU A 156 -18.67 -3.23 -9.11
CA GLU A 156 -19.72 -2.74 -8.22
C GLU A 156 -20.39 -3.86 -7.43
N LYS A 157 -20.67 -3.61 -6.14
CA LYS A 157 -21.37 -4.53 -5.23
C LYS A 157 -22.37 -3.77 -4.38
N THR A 158 -23.27 -4.54 -3.79
CA THR A 158 -24.31 -4.04 -2.88
C THR A 158 -24.21 -4.77 -1.56
N MET A 159 -24.30 -4.01 -0.47
CA MET A 159 -24.55 -4.49 0.89
C MET A 159 -25.93 -4.02 1.33
N GLN A 160 -26.60 -4.81 2.14
CA GLN A 160 -27.98 -4.52 2.55
C GLN A 160 -28.07 -4.36 4.06
N ASP A 161 -28.71 -3.28 4.48
CA ASP A 161 -29.07 -3.02 5.86
C ASP A 161 -30.57 -3.26 6.10
N THR A 162 -30.87 -4.27 6.92
CA THR A 162 -32.25 -4.69 7.25
C THR A 162 -32.79 -4.05 8.53
N ASN A 163 -32.00 -3.21 9.20
CA ASN A 163 -32.43 -2.55 10.43
C ASN A 163 -33.47 -1.46 10.12
N VAL A 164 -34.51 -1.39 10.95
CA VAL A 164 -35.59 -0.41 10.81
C VAL A 164 -35.20 0.92 11.45
N ALA A 165 -35.09 1.97 10.63
CA ALA A 165 -34.92 3.35 11.12
C ALA A 165 -35.59 4.35 10.18
N SER A 166 -35.95 5.53 10.71
CA SER A 166 -36.52 6.63 9.91
C SER A 166 -35.48 7.33 9.04
N GLN A 167 -34.21 7.21 9.40
CA GLN A 167 -33.06 7.71 8.66
C GLN A 167 -31.83 6.87 9.05
N ALA A 168 -30.86 6.79 8.14
CA ALA A 168 -29.58 6.15 8.39
C ALA A 168 -28.51 6.77 7.49
N PHE A 169 -27.27 6.75 7.97
CA PHE A 169 -26.07 7.15 7.25
C PHE A 169 -25.12 5.96 7.21
N TYR A 170 -24.34 5.86 6.13
CA TYR A 170 -23.55 4.66 5.83
C TYR A 170 -22.09 4.99 5.55
N THR A 171 -21.20 4.09 5.95
CA THR A 171 -19.86 3.95 5.36
C THR A 171 -19.65 2.52 4.91
N VAL A 172 -18.79 2.34 3.91
CA VAL A 172 -18.25 1.03 3.55
C VAL A 172 -16.77 1.06 3.89
N GLU A 173 -16.40 0.30 4.92
CA GLU A 173 -15.00 0.11 5.31
C GLU A 173 -14.38 -0.99 4.45
N VAL A 174 -13.09 -0.85 4.16
CA VAL A 174 -12.31 -1.82 3.39
C VAL A 174 -11.04 -2.19 4.13
N ALA A 175 -10.71 -3.48 4.12
CA ALA A 175 -9.52 -4.02 4.78
C ALA A 175 -8.80 -5.06 3.91
N VAL A 176 -7.49 -5.18 4.11
CA VAL A 176 -6.64 -6.17 3.43
C VAL A 176 -6.74 -7.58 4.05
N ALA A 177 -7.27 -7.67 5.25
CA ALA A 177 -7.50 -8.90 6.02
C ALA A 177 -8.84 -8.78 6.78
N PRO A 178 -9.51 -9.91 7.11
CA PRO A 178 -10.83 -9.91 7.74
C PRO A 178 -10.82 -9.44 9.20
#